data_AF-A0A426YGI4-F1
#
_entry.id   AF-A0A426YGI4-F1
#
_cell.length_a   1.000
_cell.length_b   1.000
_cell.length_c   1.000
_cell.angle_alpha   90.00
_cell.angle_beta   90.00
_cell.angle_gamma   90.00
#
_symmetry.space_group_name_H-M   'P 1'
#
loop_
_entity.id
_entity.type
_entity.pdbx_description
1 polymer ?
#
loop_
_entity_poly.entity_id
_entity_poly.type
_entity_poly.pdbx_seq_one_letter_code
_entity_poly.pdbx_strand_id
1 'polypeptide(L)'
;MVAFAVLIFLFLGSVEGFSTKAQPCTYSKDKYCKPALANAGFSTISFLLGTTTSLVSGFLGMKIVTNTNARTTLEAPKGVGKAFITAFRSGAVMGFLLAANGLLVLYIAINLFKLYYGELVMTWKAFLSL
;
A
#
# COMPACT_ATOMS: atom_id res chain seq x y z
N MET A 1 1.83 14.57 0.72
CA MET A 1 0.99 13.53 1.34
C MET A 1 -0.10 14.13 2.23
N VAL A 2 0.23 14.99 3.20
CA VAL A 2 -0.74 15.48 4.21
C VAL A 2 -1.89 16.28 3.58
N ALA A 3 -1.61 17.22 2.67
CA ALA A 3 -2.65 17.99 2.00
C ALA A 3 -3.67 17.11 1.25
N PHE A 4 -3.18 16.09 0.53
CA PHE A 4 -4.05 15.16 -0.19
C PHE A 4 -4.82 14.22 0.75
N ALA A 5 -4.22 13.82 1.88
CA ALA A 5 -4.90 13.05 2.92
C ALA A 5 -6.07 13.86 3.53
N VAL A 6 -5.87 15.16 3.78
CA VAL A 6 -6.94 16.06 4.23
C VAL A 6 -8.04 16.18 3.18
N LEU A 7 -7.68 16.31 1.89
CA LEU A 7 -8.67 16.34 0.81
C LEU A 7 -9.49 15.04 0.72
N ILE A 8 -8.87 13.87 0.85
CA ILE A 8 -9.55 12.57 0.88
C ILE A 8 -10.57 12.54 2.02
N PHE A 9 -10.15 12.93 3.23
CA PHE A 9 -11.02 12.94 4.39
C PHE A 9 -12.20 13.92 4.21
N LEU A 10 -11.93 15.12 3.71
CA LEU A 10 -12.97 16.14 3.49
C LEU A 10 -13.97 15.71 2.43
N PHE A 11 -13.52 15.21 1.28
CA PHE A 11 -14.43 14.77 0.22
C PHE A 11 -15.26 13.55 0.64
N LEU A 12 -14.65 12.52 1.23
CA LEU A 12 -15.39 11.34 1.68
C LEU A 12 -16.29 11.62 2.89
N GLY A 13 -15.86 12.50 3.80
CA GLY A 13 -16.66 12.92 4.96
C GLY A 13 -17.84 13.81 4.57
N SER A 14 -17.68 14.65 3.54
CA SER A 14 -18.73 15.56 3.08
C SER A 14 -19.89 14.87 2.37
N VAL A 15 -19.73 13.64 1.85
CA VAL A 15 -20.80 12.89 1.15
C VAL A 15 -22.06 12.74 2.00
N GLU A 16 -21.88 12.46 3.29
CA GLU A 16 -22.98 12.27 4.26
C GLU A 16 -23.04 13.42 5.28
N GLY A 17 -22.46 14.58 4.96
CA GLY A 17 -22.42 15.74 5.86
C GLY A 17 -21.80 15.45 7.22
N PHE A 18 -20.74 14.63 7.27
CA PHE A 18 -20.08 14.17 8.50
C PHE A 18 -21.02 13.44 9.48
N SER A 19 -22.11 12.84 8.99
CA SER A 19 -23.06 12.09 9.81
C SER A 19 -22.44 10.82 10.40
N THR A 20 -22.58 10.67 11.72
CA THR A 20 -22.12 9.49 12.49
C THR A 20 -23.15 8.36 12.53
N LYS A 21 -24.28 8.51 11.84
CA LYS A 21 -25.37 7.53 11.84
C LYS A 21 -25.03 6.32 10.96
N ALA A 22 -25.45 5.14 11.41
CA ALA A 22 -25.39 3.94 10.57
C ALA A 22 -26.36 4.07 9.40
N GLN A 23 -25.89 3.75 8.20
CA GLN A 23 -26.60 3.90 6.93
C GLN A 23 -26.88 2.52 6.32
N PRO A 24 -27.93 2.35 5.50
CA PRO A 24 -28.16 1.11 4.76
C PRO A 24 -27.01 0.86 3.77
N CYS A 25 -26.51 -0.37 3.70
CA CYS A 25 -25.38 -0.71 2.84
C CYS A 25 -25.74 -0.57 1.35
N THR A 26 -24.88 0.09 0.55
CA THR A 26 -25.04 0.22 -0.92
C THR A 26 -25.16 -1.13 -1.64
N TYR A 27 -24.53 -2.18 -1.12
CA TYR A 27 -24.50 -3.51 -1.74
C TYR A 27 -25.69 -4.42 -1.33
N SER A 28 -26.37 -4.15 -0.21
CA SER A 28 -27.50 -4.93 0.27
C SER A 28 -28.37 -4.06 1.17
N LYS A 29 -29.61 -3.83 0.75
CA LYS A 29 -30.54 -2.93 1.46
C LYS A 29 -31.00 -3.48 2.81
N ASP A 30 -30.79 -4.76 3.08
CA ASP A 30 -31.21 -5.44 4.32
C ASP A 30 -30.18 -5.35 5.46
N LYS A 31 -29.01 -4.74 5.20
CA LYS A 31 -27.92 -4.64 6.18
C LYS A 31 -27.60 -3.18 6.49
N TYR A 32 -27.35 -2.91 7.76
CA TYR A 32 -26.84 -1.62 8.22
C TYR A 32 -25.31 -1.64 8.25
N CYS A 33 -24.70 -0.66 7.60
CA CYS A 33 -23.26 -0.48 7.50
C CYS A 33 -22.74 0.56 8.50
N LYS A 34 -21.44 0.48 8.80
CA LYS A 34 -20.72 1.51 9.56
C LYS A 34 -20.83 2.88 8.88
N PRO A 35 -20.75 3.99 9.63
CA PRO A 35 -20.93 5.33 9.07
C PRO A 35 -19.87 5.65 8.01
N ALA A 36 -20.26 6.39 6.97
CA ALA A 36 -19.36 6.81 5.89
C ALA A 36 -18.14 7.60 6.42
N LEU A 37 -18.32 8.31 7.54
CA LEU A 37 -17.24 9.02 8.22
C LEU A 37 -16.13 8.07 8.72
N ALA A 38 -16.48 6.86 9.19
CA ALA A 38 -15.48 5.88 9.57
C ALA A 38 -14.67 5.44 8.33
N ASN A 39 -15.36 5.15 7.23
CA ASN A 39 -14.71 4.80 5.95
C ASN A 39 -13.75 5.90 5.48
N ALA A 40 -14.16 7.17 5.55
CA ALA A 40 -13.32 8.31 5.23
C ALA A 40 -12.03 8.33 6.07
N GLY A 41 -12.13 8.07 7.37
CA GLY A 41 -10.99 7.93 8.28
C GLY A 41 -10.06 6.78 7.89
N PHE A 42 -10.60 5.57 7.67
CA PHE A 42 -9.80 4.41 7.28
C PHE A 42 -9.14 4.58 5.91
N SER A 43 -9.83 5.15 4.92
CA SER A 43 -9.25 5.48 3.61
C SER A 43 -8.06 6.44 3.73
N THR A 44 -8.18 7.45 4.61
CA THR A 44 -7.10 8.41 4.87
C THR A 44 -5.90 7.73 5.52
N ILE A 45 -6.13 6.83 6.48
CA ILE A 45 -5.07 6.05 7.14
C ILE A 45 -4.38 5.11 6.14
N SER A 46 -5.13 4.37 5.31
CA SER A 46 -4.56 3.52 4.25
C SER A 46 -3.73 4.32 3.27
N PHE A 47 -4.18 5.51 2.88
CA PHE A 47 -3.43 6.39 1.99
C PHE A 47 -2.10 6.82 2.61
N LEU A 48 -2.11 7.21 3.90
CA LEU A 48 -0.87 7.55 4.61
C LEU A 48 0.07 6.35 4.71
N LEU A 49 -0.44 5.17 5.09
CA LEU A 49 0.34 3.93 5.16
C LEU A 49 0.97 3.55 3.80
N GLY A 50 0.20 3.65 2.71
CA GLY A 50 0.67 3.35 1.36
C GLY A 50 1.73 4.35 0.90
N THR A 51 1.52 5.64 1.14
CA THR A 51 2.48 6.69 0.74
C THR A 51 3.78 6.61 1.53
N THR A 52 3.74 6.37 2.83
CA THR A 52 4.97 6.16 3.63
C THR A 52 5.72 4.92 3.17
N THR A 53 5.01 3.82 2.93
CA THR A 53 5.61 2.57 2.45
C THR A 53 6.26 2.75 1.06
N SER A 54 5.61 3.53 0.18
CA SER A 54 6.15 3.86 -1.15
C SER A 54 7.44 4.69 -1.06
N LEU A 55 7.49 5.67 -0.15
CA LEU A 55 8.71 6.46 0.08
C LEU A 55 9.85 5.59 0.61
N VAL A 56 9.56 4.72 1.58
CA VAL A 56 10.55 3.80 2.15
C VAL A 56 11.05 2.82 1.10
N SER A 57 10.17 2.24 0.29
CA SER A 57 10.55 1.27 -0.73
C SER A 57 11.40 1.91 -1.84
N GLY A 58 11.05 3.13 -2.26
CA GLY A 58 11.87 3.92 -3.20
C GLY A 58 13.25 4.24 -2.66
N PHE A 59 13.33 4.63 -1.38
CA PHE A 59 14.62 4.93 -0.73
C PHE A 59 15.52 3.69 -0.60
N LEU A 60 14.96 2.56 -0.18
CA LEU A 60 15.69 1.30 -0.06
C LEU A 60 16.19 0.81 -1.43
N GLY A 61 15.37 0.91 -2.47
CA GLY A 61 15.78 0.60 -3.84
C GLY A 61 16.94 1.47 -4.31
N MET A 62 16.85 2.79 -4.10
CA MET A 62 17.91 3.74 -4.47
C MET A 62 19.23 3.46 -3.74
N LYS A 63 19.19 3.09 -2.47
CA LYS A 63 20.39 2.70 -1.69
C LYS A 63 21.06 1.45 -2.24
N ILE A 64 20.29 0.44 -2.65
CA ILE A 64 20.84 -0.79 -3.24
C ILE A 64 21.49 -0.49 -4.60
N VAL A 65 20.80 0.27 -5.45
CA VAL A 65 21.29 0.64 -6.79
C VAL A 65 22.58 1.45 -6.71
N THR A 66 22.63 2.49 -5.87
CA THR A 66 23.82 3.34 -5.74
C THR A 66 25.06 2.59 -5.27
N ASN A 67 24.92 1.65 -4.33
CA ASN A 67 26.04 0.78 -3.90
C ASN A 67 26.45 -0.23 -4.98
N THR A 68 25.49 -0.77 -5.72
CA THR A 68 25.80 -1.80 -6.73
C THR A 68 26.41 -1.21 -7.99
N ASN A 69 26.07 0.04 -8.37
CA ASN A 69 26.63 0.68 -9.55
C ASN A 69 28.18 0.69 -9.53
N ALA A 70 28.80 1.06 -8.40
CA ALA A 70 30.25 1.02 -8.25
C ALA A 70 30.81 -0.41 -8.36
N ARG A 71 30.14 -1.40 -7.76
CA ARG A 71 30.56 -2.81 -7.78
C ARG A 71 30.48 -3.40 -9.20
N THR A 72 29.43 -3.09 -9.94
CA THR A 72 29.25 -3.52 -11.33
C THR A 72 30.35 -2.95 -12.23
N THR A 73 30.73 -1.67 -12.05
CA THR A 73 31.85 -1.05 -12.79
C THR A 73 33.18 -1.72 -12.46
N LEU A 74 33.43 -2.11 -11.21
CA LEU A 74 34.64 -2.83 -10.81
C LEU A 74 34.70 -4.28 -11.34
N GLU A 75 33.55 -4.90 -11.58
CA GLU A 75 33.46 -6.26 -12.14
C GLU A 75 33.45 -6.27 -13.69
N ALA A 76 33.17 -5.14 -14.35
CA ALA A 76 33.13 -5.02 -15.80
C ALA A 76 34.46 -5.40 -16.51
N PRO A 77 35.65 -5.03 -16.01
CA PRO A 77 36.93 -5.45 -16.59
C PRO A 77 37.17 -6.96 -16.49
N LYS A 78 36.51 -7.67 -15.55
CA LYS A 78 36.69 -9.11 -15.32
C LYS A 78 35.80 -9.97 -16.22
N GLY A 79 35.06 -9.34 -17.14
CA GLY A 79 34.18 -9.99 -18.10
C GLY A 79 32.71 -9.63 -17.90
N VAL A 80 32.00 -9.52 -19.03
CA VAL A 80 30.59 -9.09 -19.08
C VAL A 80 29.69 -9.99 -18.23
N GLY A 81 29.97 -11.29 -18.16
CA GLY A 81 29.21 -12.24 -17.34
C GLY A 81 29.26 -11.91 -15.84
N LYS A 82 30.41 -11.49 -15.31
CA LYS A 82 30.54 -11.15 -13.87
C LYS A 82 29.84 -9.84 -13.52
N ALA A 83 29.94 -8.84 -14.40
CA ALA A 83 29.18 -7.59 -14.25
C ALA A 83 27.67 -7.84 -14.33
N PHE A 84 27.22 -8.67 -15.28
CA PHE A 84 25.81 -9.03 -15.44
C PHE A 84 25.26 -9.73 -14.19
N ILE A 85 25.96 -10.72 -13.64
CA ILE A 85 25.51 -11.43 -12.43
C ILE A 85 25.42 -10.48 -11.23
N THR A 86 26.35 -9.54 -11.08
CA THR A 86 26.32 -8.53 -10.02
C THR A 86 25.12 -7.60 -10.15
N ALA A 87 24.88 -7.08 -11.37
CA ALA A 87 23.74 -6.22 -11.66
C ALA A 87 22.40 -6.97 -11.48
N PHE A 88 22.28 -8.19 -12.02
CA PHE A 88 21.06 -8.99 -11.95
C PHE A 88 20.71 -9.37 -10.51
N ARG A 89 21.70 -9.80 -9.70
CA ARG A 89 21.48 -10.10 -8.28
C ARG A 89 21.00 -8.87 -7.51
N SER A 90 21.56 -7.69 -7.78
CA SER A 90 21.10 -6.47 -7.12
C SER A 90 19.65 -6.09 -7.49
N GLY A 91 19.28 -6.28 -8.76
CA GLY A 91 17.92 -6.07 -9.24
C GLY A 91 16.94 -7.05 -8.60
N ALA A 92 17.34 -8.33 -8.47
CA ALA A 92 16.54 -9.33 -7.78
C ALA A 92 16.29 -8.97 -6.31
N VAL A 93 17.32 -8.53 -5.57
CA VAL A 93 17.17 -8.09 -4.18
C VAL A 93 16.20 -6.92 -4.06
N MET A 94 16.30 -5.91 -4.94
CA MET A 94 15.35 -4.81 -4.97
C MET A 94 13.93 -5.30 -5.25
N GLY A 95 13.73 -6.16 -6.24
CA GLY A 95 12.43 -6.72 -6.60
C GLY A 95 11.77 -7.52 -5.48
N PHE A 96 12.50 -8.46 -4.87
CA PHE A 96 11.99 -9.27 -3.76
C PHE A 96 11.66 -8.42 -2.54
N LEU A 97 12.52 -7.44 -2.20
CA LEU A 97 12.28 -6.55 -1.06
C LEU A 97 11.02 -5.70 -1.27
N LEU A 98 10.84 -5.13 -2.46
CA LEU A 98 9.66 -4.32 -2.79
C LEU A 98 8.38 -5.17 -2.78
N ALA A 99 8.40 -6.34 -3.41
CA ALA A 99 7.24 -7.23 -3.49
C ALA A 99 6.84 -7.76 -2.10
N ALA A 100 7.80 -8.25 -1.32
CA ALA A 100 7.54 -8.77 0.02
C ALA A 100 7.04 -7.67 0.97
N ASN A 101 7.65 -6.49 0.95
CA ASN A 101 7.23 -5.37 1.80
C ASN A 101 5.83 -4.86 1.41
N GLY A 102 5.54 -4.74 0.11
CA GLY A 102 4.21 -4.34 -0.35
C GLY A 102 3.12 -5.33 0.06
N LEU A 103 3.38 -6.64 -0.10
CA LEU A 103 2.45 -7.68 0.29
C LEU A 103 2.25 -7.73 1.82
N LEU A 104 3.33 -7.59 2.59
CA LEU A 104 3.28 -7.58 4.05
C LEU A 104 2.45 -6.40 4.59
N VAL A 105 2.69 -5.19 4.07
CA VAL A 105 1.94 -4.00 4.49
C VAL A 105 0.47 -4.12 4.12
N LEU A 106 0.15 -4.64 2.93
CA LEU A 106 -1.22 -4.89 2.52
C LEU A 106 -1.91 -5.92 3.44
N TYR A 107 -1.23 -7.02 3.76
CA TYR A 107 -1.74 -8.05 4.65
C TYR A 107 -2.03 -7.50 6.06
N ILE A 108 -1.11 -6.71 6.63
CA ILE A 108 -1.30 -6.09 7.94
C ILE A 108 -2.48 -5.10 7.92
N ALA A 109 -2.56 -4.25 6.88
CA ALA A 109 -3.66 -3.29 6.74
C ALA A 109 -5.03 -3.98 6.66
N ILE A 110 -5.12 -5.06 5.88
CA ILE A 110 -6.33 -5.89 5.75
C ILE A 110 -6.75 -6.48 7.09
N ASN A 111 -5.81 -7.06 7.84
CA ASN A 111 -6.11 -7.67 9.14
C ASN A 111 -6.55 -6.62 10.18
N LEU A 112 -5.89 -5.46 10.22
CA LEU A 112 -6.28 -4.35 11.09
C LEU A 112 -7.69 -3.85 10.78
N PHE A 113 -8.01 -3.73 9.48
CA PHE A 113 -9.32 -3.23 9.06
C PHE A 113 -10.41 -4.25 9.31
N LYS A 114 -10.09 -5.54 9.18
CA LYS A 114 -10.99 -6.65 9.52
C LYS A 114 -11.43 -6.60 10.99
N LEU A 115 -10.56 -6.20 11.92
CA LEU A 115 -10.92 -6.05 13.34
C LEU A 115 -12.01 -4.99 13.56
N TYR A 116 -12.00 -3.90 12.78
CA TYR A 116 -12.97 -2.82 12.91
C TYR A 116 -14.29 -3.08 12.15
N TYR A 117 -14.19 -3.61 10.93
CA TYR A 117 -15.35 -3.85 10.05
C TYR A 117 -16.06 -5.20 10.28
N GLY A 118 -15.41 -6.13 10.98
CA GLY A 118 -15.94 -7.48 11.21
C GLY A 118 -15.91 -8.38 9.96
N GLU A 119 -16.17 -9.67 10.15
CA GLU A 119 -16.12 -10.71 9.11
C GLU A 119 -17.07 -10.47 7.91
N LEU A 120 -18.16 -9.72 8.12
CA LEU A 120 -19.30 -9.69 7.20
C LEU A 120 -19.16 -8.77 5.98
N VAL A 121 -18.20 -7.81 6.00
CA VAL A 121 -18.01 -6.81 4.93
C VAL A 121 -16.78 -7.12 4.06
N MET A 122 -15.77 -7.80 4.61
CA MET A 122 -14.47 -8.06 3.96
C MET A 122 -14.36 -9.44 3.31
N THR A 123 -15.45 -10.20 3.21
CA THR A 123 -15.44 -11.53 2.58
C THR A 123 -15.41 -11.40 1.05
N TRP A 124 -14.22 -11.55 0.46
CA TRP A 124 -13.91 -11.89 -0.94
C TRP A 124 -14.38 -10.98 -2.09
N LYS A 125 -15.43 -10.15 -1.94
CA LYS A 125 -15.96 -9.32 -3.05
C LYS A 125 -15.07 -8.12 -3.43
N ALA A 126 -14.31 -7.58 -2.47
CA ALA A 126 -13.36 -6.49 -2.74
C ALA A 126 -12.09 -6.97 -3.48
N PHE A 127 -11.74 -8.25 -3.38
CA PHE A 127 -10.60 -8.84 -4.11
C PHE A 127 -11.01 -9.36 -5.49
N LEU A 128 -12.27 -9.76 -5.68
CA LEU A 128 -12.82 -10.25 -6.96
C LEU A 128 -13.28 -9.14 -7.94
N SER A 129 -13.22 -7.87 -7.53
CA SER A 129 -13.62 -6.70 -8.35
C SER A 129 -12.43 -5.88 -8.87
N LEU A 130 -11.21 -6.40 -8.69
CA LEU A 130 -9.95 -5.88 -9.22
C LEU A 130 -9.38 -6.92 -10.19
#